data_AF-A0A1G6YN24-F1
#
_entry.id   AF-A0A1G6YN24-F1
#
_cell.length_a   1.000
_cell.length_b   1.000
_cell.length_c   1.000
_cell.angle_alpha   90.00
_cell.angle_beta   90.00
_cell.angle_gamma   90.00
#
_symmetry.space_group_name_H-M   'P 1'
#
loop_
_entity.id
_entity.type
_entity.pdbx_description
1 polymer ?
#
loop_
_entity_poly.entity_id
_entity_poly.type
_entity_poly.pdbx_seq_one_letter_code
_entity_poly.pdbx_strand_id
1 'polypeptide(L)'
;MPKSRTSSKQPVDVKRILGVVLGIAALTWWTLDRAEYFISRSILVAYGDFETRFSGAWFEWDGDLYAKDFRIVDEETGETVLRADHVVAETPGWFWVLRNLIFQKRQHRIKVDRIHLELLGVEAHADLGDPSLGDLGPFSADAASPWDGEGCSDLLSFSRFQLADLGLSPGPAKLMFDYQINGRDLDALVQLEVPGVSQVRVTRKEALLGGSNALVLDHLATQIHSERIEIEDLGFVAARNRHCAKTAGIDEAAFVQRHIDSLQRIFAHHGLSVDSESVRLYREFAARGGSLVAELRYVPPLDSESFYAMRQSMEVLPSLSLSLQRAGRSVSTQLAQVRERPLDGFDSALSTWRLIEREQEALARRDVQGGSRSLASLGGSGGARSGRSVQPARASSPAATAGPSPALAAADSLDAVPASRPAAPTDGAADADWQPEFRDPSALEWDELGALEGQQLRVFTRHSGGRVVELIEHRGTELRVRAALGGGSAEYTIQREAFQFARRI
;
A
#
# COMPACT_ATOMS: atom_id res chain seq x y z
N MET A 1 70.30 50.82 2.32
CA MET A 1 69.01 51.55 2.23
C MET A 1 67.99 50.65 1.54
N PRO A 2 66.89 50.25 2.22
CA PRO A 2 65.89 49.36 1.63
C PRO A 2 64.97 50.12 0.68
N LYS A 3 64.74 49.57 -0.52
CA LYS A 3 63.78 50.09 -1.50
C LYS A 3 62.36 49.84 -1.01
N SER A 4 61.63 50.90 -0.67
CA SER A 4 60.20 50.87 -0.39
C SER A 4 59.45 50.43 -1.66
N ARG A 5 58.90 49.21 -1.67
CA ARG A 5 57.92 48.80 -2.69
C ARG A 5 56.63 49.59 -2.46
N THR A 6 56.37 50.56 -3.32
CA THR A 6 55.08 51.23 -3.43
C THR A 6 54.06 50.21 -3.94
N SER A 7 53.19 49.75 -3.03
CA SER A 7 52.03 48.92 -3.35
C SER A 7 51.05 49.77 -4.17
N SER A 8 51.00 49.54 -5.49
CA SER A 8 49.95 50.12 -6.32
C SER A 8 48.66 49.34 -6.07
N LYS A 9 47.66 50.00 -5.49
CA LYS A 9 46.31 49.46 -5.38
C LYS A 9 45.71 49.49 -6.79
N GLN A 10 45.72 48.34 -7.47
CA GLN A 10 44.97 48.23 -8.73
C GLN A 10 43.49 48.54 -8.46
N PRO A 11 42.86 49.42 -9.24
CA PRO A 11 41.45 49.73 -9.07
C PRO A 11 40.65 48.45 -9.36
N VAL A 12 39.88 48.02 -8.37
CA VAL A 12 38.97 46.88 -8.50
C VAL A 12 37.91 47.26 -9.53
N ASP A 13 37.94 46.59 -10.69
CA ASP A 13 36.99 46.82 -11.78
C ASP A 13 35.61 46.27 -11.38
N VAL A 14 34.71 47.19 -11.00
CA VAL A 14 33.32 46.88 -10.59
C VAL A 14 32.60 46.03 -11.63
N LYS A 15 32.92 46.16 -12.92
CA LYS A 15 32.30 45.33 -13.98
C LYS A 15 32.70 43.87 -13.88
N ARG A 16 33.95 43.58 -13.49
CA ARG A 16 34.41 42.20 -13.27
C ARG A 16 33.73 41.57 -12.07
N ILE A 17 33.58 42.32 -10.97
CA ILE A 17 32.85 41.83 -9.80
C ILE A 17 31.40 41.54 -10.17
N LEU A 18 30.72 42.48 -10.83
CA LEU A 18 29.33 42.29 -11.23
C LEU A 18 29.16 41.09 -12.17
N GLY A 19 30.07 40.91 -13.13
CA GLY A 19 30.06 39.74 -14.02
C GLY A 19 30.25 38.42 -13.27
N VAL A 20 31.14 38.37 -12.29
CA VAL A 20 31.33 37.18 -11.44
C VAL A 20 30.10 36.89 -10.59
N VAL A 21 29.50 37.91 -9.97
CA VAL A 21 28.29 37.75 -9.16
C VAL A 21 27.11 37.25 -10.00
N LEU A 22 26.89 37.83 -11.18
CA LEU A 22 25.85 37.37 -12.11
C LEU A 22 26.11 35.94 -12.60
N GLY A 23 27.36 35.59 -12.87
CA GLY A 23 27.75 34.23 -13.26
C GLY A 23 27.46 33.21 -12.15
N ILE A 24 27.78 33.54 -10.89
CA ILE A 24 27.48 32.69 -9.74
C ILE A 24 25.96 32.57 -9.56
N ALA A 25 25.21 33.68 -9.61
CA ALA A 25 23.75 33.64 -9.46
C ALA A 25 23.07 32.80 -10.55
N ALA A 26 23.52 32.92 -11.81
CA ALA A 26 23.01 32.11 -12.91
C ALA A 26 23.34 30.61 -12.73
N LEU A 27 24.56 30.29 -12.29
CA LEU A 27 24.96 28.92 -12.00
C LEU A 27 24.14 28.33 -10.84
N THR A 28 23.95 29.09 -9.76
CA THR A 28 23.15 28.67 -8.60
C THR A 28 21.69 28.42 -8.98
N TRP A 29 21.06 29.37 -9.66
CA TRP A 29 19.68 29.21 -10.12
C TRP A 29 19.53 27.97 -11.00
N TRP A 30 20.47 27.78 -11.93
CA TRP A 30 20.46 26.64 -12.81
C TRP A 30 20.70 25.30 -12.11
N THR A 31 21.59 25.23 -11.10
CA THR A 31 21.76 24.02 -10.30
C THR A 31 20.51 23.65 -9.50
N LEU A 32 19.76 24.65 -9.02
CA LEU A 32 18.51 24.44 -8.30
C LEU A 32 17.40 23.93 -9.23
N ASP A 33 17.23 24.52 -10.42
CA ASP A 33 16.30 24.04 -11.47
C ASP A 33 16.56 22.56 -11.82
N ARG A 34 17.84 22.17 -11.88
CA ARG A 34 18.23 20.80 -12.20
C ARG A 34 17.99 19.83 -11.05
N ALA A 35 18.25 20.27 -9.83
CA ALA A 35 17.92 19.51 -8.63
C ALA A 35 16.41 19.22 -8.59
N GLU A 36 15.59 20.25 -8.82
CA GLU A 36 14.13 20.14 -8.88
C GLU A 36 13.65 19.15 -9.94
N TYR A 37 14.21 19.22 -11.15
CA TYR A 37 13.89 18.27 -12.22
C TYR A 37 14.20 16.82 -11.84
N PHE A 38 15.42 16.54 -11.36
CA PHE A 38 15.83 15.17 -11.06
C PHE A 38 15.04 14.57 -9.89
N ILE A 39 14.76 15.36 -8.85
CA ILE A 39 14.06 14.83 -7.67
C ILE A 39 12.61 14.54 -8.02
N SER A 40 11.97 15.44 -8.77
CA SER A 40 10.61 15.25 -9.28
C SER A 40 10.55 13.98 -10.12
N ARG A 41 11.56 13.73 -10.96
CA ARG A 41 11.57 12.56 -11.84
C ARG A 41 11.79 11.25 -11.09
N SER A 42 12.64 11.24 -10.06
CA SER A 42 12.81 10.09 -9.16
C SER A 42 11.55 9.82 -8.34
N ILE A 43 10.89 10.87 -7.83
CA ILE A 43 9.61 10.77 -7.11
C ILE A 43 8.54 10.17 -8.00
N LEU A 44 8.40 10.64 -9.25
CA LEU A 44 7.41 10.12 -10.20
C LEU A 44 7.67 8.64 -10.57
N VAL A 45 8.90 8.14 -10.45
CA VAL A 45 9.17 6.69 -10.61
C VAL A 45 8.64 5.89 -9.43
N ALA A 46 8.77 6.41 -8.19
CA ALA A 46 8.30 5.74 -6.99
C ALA A 46 6.78 5.85 -6.78
N TYR A 47 6.20 6.99 -7.12
CA TYR A 47 4.80 7.33 -6.84
C TYR A 47 3.91 7.36 -8.10
N GLY A 48 4.46 7.25 -9.30
CA GLY A 48 3.66 7.35 -10.52
C GLY A 48 3.03 8.74 -10.67
N ASP A 49 1.70 8.81 -10.75
CA ASP A 49 0.94 10.02 -11.12
C ASP A 49 0.42 10.87 -9.97
N PHE A 50 0.79 10.59 -8.73
CA PHE A 50 0.31 11.42 -7.63
C PHE A 50 0.80 12.87 -7.76
N GLU A 51 -0.09 13.82 -7.40
CA GLU A 51 0.32 15.22 -7.30
C GLU A 51 1.30 15.37 -6.14
N THR A 52 2.55 15.69 -6.45
CA THR A 52 3.60 15.87 -5.47
C THR A 52 4.05 17.32 -5.38
N ARG A 53 4.32 17.77 -4.16
CA ARG A 53 4.80 19.12 -3.86
C ARG A 53 5.98 19.05 -2.91
N PHE A 54 6.96 19.93 -3.08
CA PHE A 54 8.05 20.12 -2.14
C PHE A 54 8.49 21.59 -2.12
N SER A 55 9.06 22.03 -1.01
CA SER A 55 9.40 23.45 -0.78
C SER A 55 10.69 23.90 -1.49
N GLY A 56 11.56 22.97 -1.84
CA GLY A 56 12.80 23.22 -2.57
C GLY A 56 13.65 21.97 -2.70
N ALA A 57 14.58 21.99 -3.66
CA ALA A 57 15.51 20.89 -3.92
C ALA A 57 16.94 21.40 -4.18
N TRP A 58 17.94 20.64 -3.74
CA TRP A 58 19.35 20.98 -3.90
C TRP A 58 20.24 19.72 -3.93
N PHE A 59 21.48 19.88 -4.42
CA PHE A 59 22.49 18.83 -4.34
C PHE A 59 23.34 19.02 -3.08
N GLU A 60 23.60 17.93 -2.37
CA GLU A 60 24.54 17.87 -1.24
C GLU A 60 25.98 17.60 -1.70
N TRP A 61 26.95 17.74 -0.80
CA TRP A 61 28.38 17.63 -1.12
C TRP A 61 28.85 16.24 -1.57
N ASP A 62 28.07 15.20 -1.32
CA ASP A 62 28.26 13.85 -1.87
C ASP A 62 27.75 13.72 -3.32
N GLY A 63 26.89 14.66 -3.75
CA GLY A 63 26.24 14.69 -5.05
C GLY A 63 24.83 14.13 -5.01
N ASP A 64 24.35 13.71 -3.84
CA ASP A 64 22.97 13.27 -3.66
C ASP A 64 22.01 14.45 -3.68
N LEU A 65 20.77 14.14 -3.97
CA LEU A 65 19.74 15.12 -4.25
C LEU A 65 18.73 15.14 -3.12
N TYR A 66 18.54 16.32 -2.52
CA TYR A 66 17.68 16.52 -1.39
C TYR A 66 16.49 17.38 -1.79
N ALA A 67 15.30 17.03 -1.32
CA ALA A 67 14.13 17.91 -1.29
C ALA A 67 13.54 17.98 0.11
N LYS A 68 12.92 19.13 0.44
CA LYS A 68 12.38 19.41 1.77
C LYS A 68 10.87 19.59 1.76
N ASP A 69 10.21 19.13 2.82
CA ASP A 69 8.76 19.26 3.05
C ASP A 69 7.99 18.66 1.86
N PHE A 70 8.28 17.40 1.57
CA PHE A 70 7.63 16.66 0.51
C PHE A 70 6.23 16.26 0.93
N ARG A 71 5.29 16.41 0.00
CA ARG A 71 3.88 16.14 0.22
C ARG A 71 3.28 15.48 -1.01
N ILE A 72 2.46 14.48 -0.77
CA ILE A 72 1.54 13.93 -1.74
C ILE A 72 0.17 14.48 -1.43
N VAL A 73 -0.46 15.06 -2.44
CA VAL A 73 -1.75 15.71 -2.33
C VAL A 73 -2.77 14.92 -3.13
N ASP A 74 -3.91 14.67 -2.53
CA ASP A 74 -5.06 14.10 -3.23
C ASP A 74 -5.63 15.14 -4.20
N GLU A 75 -5.79 14.77 -5.47
CA GLU A 75 -6.21 15.72 -6.52
C GLU A 75 -7.63 16.25 -6.31
N GLU A 76 -8.52 15.45 -5.71
CA GLU A 76 -9.94 15.79 -5.58
C GLU A 76 -10.19 16.72 -4.38
N THR A 77 -9.57 16.41 -3.26
CA THR A 77 -9.76 17.10 -1.97
C THR A 77 -8.72 18.21 -1.75
N GLY A 78 -7.53 18.09 -2.37
CA GLY A 78 -6.38 18.95 -2.10
C GLY A 78 -5.74 18.69 -0.73
N GLU A 79 -6.13 17.62 -0.04
CA GLU A 79 -5.60 17.26 1.27
C GLU A 79 -4.26 16.51 1.14
N THR A 80 -3.39 16.67 2.13
CA THR A 80 -2.09 15.98 2.14
C THR A 80 -2.29 14.56 2.66
N VAL A 81 -2.05 13.57 1.80
CA VAL A 81 -2.21 12.14 2.14
C VAL A 81 -0.93 11.58 2.77
N LEU A 82 0.23 12.01 2.26
CA LEU A 82 1.53 11.64 2.79
C LEU A 82 2.44 12.87 2.87
N ARG A 83 3.18 12.97 3.95
CA ARG A 83 4.20 13.98 4.17
C ARG A 83 5.52 13.31 4.54
N ALA A 84 6.63 13.85 4.05
CA ALA A 84 7.96 13.54 4.52
C ALA A 84 8.74 14.84 4.76
N ASP A 85 9.56 14.87 5.81
CA ASP A 85 10.39 16.02 6.11
C ASP A 85 11.43 16.24 5.00
N HIS A 86 12.04 15.14 4.53
CA HIS A 86 13.03 15.15 3.47
C HIS A 86 12.85 13.98 2.52
N VAL A 87 13.23 14.21 1.26
CA VAL A 87 13.41 13.17 0.25
C VAL A 87 14.86 13.23 -0.21
N VAL A 88 15.53 12.08 -0.23
CA VAL A 88 16.91 11.91 -0.67
C VAL A 88 16.93 10.96 -1.85
N ALA A 89 17.41 11.41 -3.01
CA ALA A 89 17.68 10.55 -4.15
C ALA A 89 19.19 10.39 -4.32
N GLU A 90 19.69 9.15 -4.25
CA GLU A 90 21.09 8.86 -4.52
C GLU A 90 21.40 9.16 -5.99
N THR A 91 22.55 9.77 -6.24
CA THR A 91 23.06 9.90 -7.61
C THR A 91 24.37 9.13 -7.78
N PRO A 92 24.79 8.83 -9.03
CA PRO A 92 26.11 8.25 -9.28
C PRO A 92 27.31 9.18 -8.93
N GLY A 93 27.05 10.32 -8.27
CA GLY A 93 28.03 11.28 -7.78
C GLY A 93 28.18 12.53 -8.63
N TRP A 94 28.90 13.52 -8.09
CA TRP A 94 29.07 14.85 -8.69
C TRP A 94 29.57 14.88 -10.13
N PHE A 95 30.42 13.93 -10.53
CA PHE A 95 30.91 13.88 -11.91
C PHE A 95 29.78 13.55 -12.90
N TRP A 96 28.88 12.65 -12.52
CA TRP A 96 27.69 12.33 -13.30
C TRP A 96 26.76 13.55 -13.38
N VAL A 97 26.54 14.23 -12.25
CA VAL A 97 25.74 15.47 -12.18
C VAL A 97 26.33 16.53 -13.13
N LEU A 98 27.60 16.89 -12.97
CA LEU A 98 28.30 17.88 -13.82
C LEU A 98 28.24 17.53 -15.31
N ARG A 99 28.40 16.26 -15.66
CA ARG A 99 28.30 15.81 -17.06
C ARG A 99 26.89 16.05 -17.61
N ASN A 100 25.85 15.64 -16.89
CA ASN A 100 24.48 15.78 -17.36
C ASN A 100 23.99 17.24 -17.35
N LEU A 101 24.51 18.03 -16.41
CA LEU A 101 24.37 19.47 -16.37
C LEU A 101 24.88 20.11 -17.68
N ILE A 102 26.12 19.85 -18.10
CA ILE A 102 26.71 20.55 -19.26
C ILE A 102 26.08 20.15 -20.62
N PHE A 103 25.63 18.90 -20.78
CA PHE A 103 25.21 18.35 -22.08
C PHE A 103 23.68 18.35 -22.31
N GLN A 104 23.02 19.49 -22.02
CA GLN A 104 21.56 19.69 -22.04
C GLN A 104 20.82 19.16 -23.28
N LYS A 105 21.40 19.27 -24.49
CA LYS A 105 20.73 18.87 -25.74
C LYS A 105 20.54 17.36 -25.92
N ARG A 106 20.95 16.55 -24.95
CA ARG A 106 20.91 15.08 -25.02
C ARG A 106 20.23 14.47 -23.78
N GLN A 107 19.18 15.11 -23.26
CA GLN A 107 18.39 14.57 -22.15
C GLN A 107 17.98 13.10 -22.37
N HIS A 108 17.67 12.70 -23.60
CA HIS A 108 17.35 11.30 -23.96
C HIS A 108 18.53 10.30 -23.84
N ARG A 109 19.74 10.77 -23.49
CA ARG A 109 20.93 9.91 -23.30
C ARG A 109 21.32 9.75 -21.84
N ILE A 110 20.63 10.39 -20.91
CA ILE A 110 20.88 10.16 -19.49
C ILE A 110 20.36 8.76 -19.18
N LYS A 111 21.29 7.81 -19.06
CA LYS A 111 21.01 6.45 -18.62
C LYS A 111 21.41 6.30 -17.17
N VAL A 112 20.49 5.78 -16.38
CA VAL A 112 20.70 5.40 -14.99
C VAL A 112 20.16 3.98 -14.85
N ASP A 113 20.95 3.11 -14.25
CA ASP A 113 20.56 1.71 -14.05
C ASP A 113 19.99 1.47 -12.64
N ARG A 114 20.10 2.45 -11.73
CA ARG A 114 19.56 2.38 -10.36
C ARG A 114 18.94 3.69 -9.90
N ILE A 115 17.73 3.64 -9.34
CA ILE A 115 17.15 4.74 -8.57
C ILE A 115 17.02 4.28 -7.13
N HIS A 116 17.67 4.99 -6.22
CA HIS A 116 17.47 4.82 -4.78
C HIS A 116 16.91 6.12 -4.21
N LEU A 117 15.75 6.03 -3.57
CA LEU A 117 14.99 7.14 -3.01
C LEU A 117 14.68 6.84 -1.55
N GLU A 118 14.97 7.77 -0.65
CA GLU A 118 14.61 7.69 0.76
C GLU A 118 13.73 8.86 1.14
N LEU A 119 12.61 8.57 1.80
CA LEU A 119 11.74 9.54 2.44
C LEU A 119 11.95 9.43 3.95
N LEU A 120 12.29 10.55 4.58
CA LEU A 120 12.65 10.62 6.00
C LEU A 120 11.59 11.40 6.77
N GLY A 121 11.21 10.89 7.94
CA GLY A 121 10.17 11.51 8.77
C GLY A 121 8.80 11.40 8.10
N VAL A 122 8.47 10.20 7.61
CA VAL A 122 7.20 9.95 6.92
C VAL A 122 6.04 10.00 7.91
N GLU A 123 4.97 10.70 7.51
CA GLU A 123 3.69 10.78 8.20
C GLU A 123 2.58 10.59 7.17
N ALA A 124 1.65 9.66 7.42
CA ALA A 124 0.48 9.46 6.56
C ALA A 124 -0.78 9.96 7.27
N HIS A 125 -1.74 10.45 6.48
CA HIS A 125 -3.04 10.80 7.02
C HIS A 125 -3.94 9.54 7.06
N ALA A 126 -4.42 9.19 8.26
CA ALA A 126 -5.12 7.93 8.51
C ALA A 126 -6.43 7.77 7.73
N ASP A 127 -7.08 8.88 7.34
CA ASP A 127 -8.43 8.88 6.78
C ASP A 127 -8.48 8.81 5.25
N LEU A 128 -7.37 9.10 4.56
CA LEU A 128 -7.37 9.32 3.11
C LEU A 128 -6.94 8.11 2.26
N GLY A 129 -6.72 6.94 2.87
CA GLY A 129 -6.29 5.76 2.11
C GLY A 129 -4.96 5.98 1.39
N ASP A 130 -4.47 4.95 0.71
CA ASP A 130 -3.05 4.76 0.42
C ASP A 130 -2.52 5.53 -0.82
N PRO A 131 -1.68 6.58 -0.67
CA PRO A 131 -1.12 7.32 -1.80
C PRO A 131 0.23 6.74 -2.32
N SER A 132 0.67 5.57 -1.83
CA SER A 132 1.55 4.56 -2.48
C SER A 132 2.43 3.71 -1.53
N LEU A 133 1.99 3.45 -0.30
CA LEU A 133 2.27 2.13 0.26
C LEU A 133 1.57 1.02 -0.56
N GLY A 134 0.90 1.33 -1.68
CA GLY A 134 0.27 0.41 -2.63
C GLY A 134 1.21 -0.66 -3.19
N ASP A 135 2.53 -0.43 -3.19
CA ASP A 135 3.52 -1.48 -3.42
C ASP A 135 3.77 -2.35 -2.18
N LEU A 136 3.69 -1.75 -1.00
CA LEU A 136 3.86 -2.42 0.29
C LEU A 136 2.64 -3.24 0.70
N GLY A 137 1.40 -2.86 0.36
CA GLY A 137 0.18 -3.63 0.69
C GLY A 137 -0.53 -3.09 1.94
N PRO A 138 -1.19 -3.93 2.77
CA PRO A 138 -2.02 -3.48 3.90
C PRO A 138 -1.21 -3.04 5.12
N PHE A 139 -0.13 -2.27 4.91
CA PHE A 139 0.76 -1.78 5.96
C PHE A 139 0.56 -0.28 6.13
N SER A 140 0.23 0.16 7.33
CA SER A 140 0.15 1.59 7.64
C SER A 140 1.55 2.21 7.72
N ALA A 141 1.69 3.46 7.31
CA ALA A 141 2.96 4.21 7.38
C ALA A 141 3.48 4.31 8.83
N ASP A 142 2.55 4.38 9.78
CA ASP A 142 2.84 4.57 11.19
C ASP A 142 3.27 3.28 11.89
N ALA A 143 2.68 2.13 11.54
CA ALA A 143 2.95 0.89 12.25
C ALA A 143 3.90 -0.05 11.50
N ALA A 144 3.98 0.02 10.16
CA ALA A 144 4.69 -0.93 9.29
C ALA A 144 4.29 -2.41 9.50
N SER A 145 3.12 -2.65 10.08
CA SER A 145 2.58 -3.98 10.42
C SER A 145 1.31 -4.25 9.62
N PRO A 146 1.06 -5.51 9.18
CA PRO A 146 -0.14 -5.81 8.43
C PRO A 146 -1.37 -5.78 9.35
N TRP A 147 -2.47 -5.22 8.87
CA TRP A 147 -3.77 -5.24 9.55
C TRP A 147 -3.68 -4.74 11.00
N ASP A 148 -3.03 -3.59 11.18
CA ASP A 148 -2.61 -3.05 12.47
C ASP A 148 -3.78 -2.81 13.45
N GLY A 149 -4.92 -2.28 12.98
CA GLY A 149 -6.12 -2.05 13.81
C GLY A 149 -7.15 -3.18 13.83
N GLU A 150 -7.02 -4.19 12.97
CA GLU A 150 -8.08 -5.19 12.80
C GLU A 150 -8.38 -5.97 14.09
N GLY A 151 -9.67 -6.15 14.39
CA GLY A 151 -10.13 -6.81 15.63
C GLY A 151 -10.26 -5.86 16.83
N CYS A 152 -9.73 -4.64 16.76
CA CYS A 152 -9.98 -3.62 17.77
C CYS A 152 -11.41 -3.07 17.63
N SER A 153 -12.02 -2.63 18.73
CA SER A 153 -13.42 -2.23 18.73
C SER A 153 -13.69 -0.94 17.96
N ASP A 154 -12.81 0.06 18.07
CA ASP A 154 -13.09 1.40 17.54
C ASP A 154 -11.89 2.00 16.78
N LEU A 155 -10.97 1.16 16.32
CA LEU A 155 -9.75 1.56 15.60
C LEU A 155 -9.63 0.76 14.30
N LEU A 156 -9.33 1.46 13.21
CA LEU A 156 -9.00 0.88 11.91
C LEU A 156 -7.48 0.77 11.71
N SER A 157 -6.74 1.73 12.24
CA SER A 157 -5.27 1.79 12.20
C SER A 157 -4.74 2.51 13.44
N PHE A 158 -3.42 2.45 13.65
CA PHE A 158 -2.75 3.18 14.73
C PHE A 158 -1.97 4.36 14.17
N SER A 159 -2.37 5.57 14.55
CA SER A 159 -1.58 6.78 14.31
C SER A 159 -0.32 6.79 15.18
N ARG A 160 0.69 7.56 14.74
CA ARG A 160 1.93 7.77 15.51
C ARG A 160 1.72 8.17 16.98
N PHE A 161 0.71 9.00 17.27
CA PHE A 161 0.39 9.41 18.65
C PHE A 161 -0.16 8.24 19.48
N GLN A 162 -1.00 7.40 18.88
CA GLN A 162 -1.55 6.23 19.55
C GLN A 162 -0.48 5.18 19.82
N LEU A 163 0.57 5.08 19.00
CA LEU A 163 1.70 4.17 19.28
C LEU A 163 2.41 4.52 20.60
N ALA A 164 2.49 5.80 20.98
CA ALA A 164 3.03 6.19 22.27
C ALA A 164 2.12 5.73 23.43
N ASP A 165 0.80 5.75 23.25
CA ASP A 165 -0.17 5.24 24.22
C ASP A 165 -0.10 3.71 24.39
N LEU A 166 0.44 3.00 23.40
CA LEU A 166 0.79 1.58 23.50
C LEU A 166 2.04 1.31 24.36
N GLY A 167 2.75 2.37 24.78
CA GLY A 167 4.03 2.27 25.48
C GLY A 167 5.22 2.04 24.54
N LEU A 168 5.05 2.29 23.24
CA LEU A 168 6.14 2.28 22.26
C LEU A 168 6.79 3.66 22.16
N SER A 169 8.00 3.72 21.60
CA SER A 169 8.72 4.98 21.36
C SER A 169 9.10 5.06 19.89
N PRO A 170 8.14 5.34 18.99
CA PRO A 170 8.38 5.34 17.56
C PRO A 170 9.41 6.41 17.16
N GLY A 171 10.50 5.98 16.53
CA GLY A 171 11.41 6.87 15.82
C GLY A 171 10.74 7.52 14.59
N PRO A 172 11.42 8.43 13.89
CA PRO A 172 10.93 8.94 12.61
C PRO A 172 10.85 7.79 11.60
N ALA A 173 9.68 7.62 10.98
CA ALA A 173 9.50 6.60 9.96
C ALA A 173 10.37 6.92 8.73
N LYS A 174 10.90 5.86 8.11
CA LYS A 174 11.70 5.92 6.89
C LYS A 174 11.05 5.02 5.84
N LEU A 175 10.82 5.55 4.65
CA LEU A 175 10.36 4.79 3.48
C LEU A 175 11.44 4.85 2.41
N MET A 176 11.79 3.70 1.85
CA MET A 176 12.86 3.56 0.87
C MET A 176 12.34 2.83 -0.36
N PHE A 177 12.73 3.32 -1.53
CA PHE A 177 12.54 2.68 -2.82
C PHE A 177 13.90 2.50 -3.48
N ASP A 178 14.20 1.28 -3.91
CA ASP A 178 15.42 0.95 -4.66
C ASP A 178 15.03 0.12 -5.89
N TYR A 179 15.21 0.70 -7.06
CA TYR A 179 14.94 0.08 -8.34
C TYR A 179 16.26 -0.12 -9.08
N GLN A 180 16.64 -1.37 -9.32
CA GLN A 180 17.88 -1.72 -10.00
C GLN A 180 17.60 -2.51 -11.28
N ILE A 181 18.08 -1.98 -12.41
CA ILE A 181 18.00 -2.59 -13.73
C ILE A 181 19.30 -3.36 -13.99
N ASN A 182 19.17 -4.66 -14.22
CA ASN A 182 20.25 -5.57 -14.58
C ASN A 182 19.95 -6.20 -15.95
N GLY A 183 20.24 -5.46 -17.02
CA GLY A 183 19.92 -5.88 -18.39
C GLY A 183 18.42 -5.79 -18.67
N ARG A 184 17.72 -6.94 -18.65
CA ARG A 184 16.25 -6.99 -18.75
C ARG A 184 15.58 -7.23 -17.40
N ASP A 185 16.33 -7.60 -16.38
CA ASP A 185 15.78 -7.84 -15.05
C ASP A 185 15.65 -6.50 -14.32
N LEU A 186 14.54 -6.31 -13.62
CA LEU A 186 14.31 -5.18 -12.73
C LEU A 186 14.07 -5.75 -11.33
N ASP A 187 14.96 -5.39 -10.42
CA ASP A 187 14.86 -5.68 -9.00
C ASP A 187 14.29 -4.44 -8.31
N ALA A 188 13.09 -4.56 -7.75
CA ALA A 188 12.48 -3.49 -6.96
C ALA A 188 12.48 -3.88 -5.48
N LEU A 189 12.88 -2.94 -4.64
CA LEU A 189 12.89 -3.07 -3.19
C LEU A 189 12.17 -1.86 -2.61
N VAL A 190 11.12 -2.11 -1.85
CA VAL A 190 10.42 -1.10 -1.05
C VAL A 190 10.54 -1.48 0.41
N GLN A 191 10.98 -0.56 1.26
CA GLN A 191 11.14 -0.81 2.69
C GLN A 191 10.55 0.33 3.50
N LEU A 192 9.66 -0.01 4.42
CA LEU A 192 9.14 0.92 5.43
C LEU A 192 9.66 0.48 6.80
N GLU A 193 10.36 1.39 7.47
CA GLU A 193 10.92 1.20 8.80
C GLU A 193 10.31 2.20 9.76
N VAL A 194 9.74 1.71 10.86
CA VAL A 194 9.30 2.54 11.98
C VAL A 194 10.11 2.09 13.21
N PRO A 195 11.22 2.79 13.52
CA PRO A 195 12.12 2.36 14.58
C PRO A 195 11.40 2.18 15.93
N GLY A 196 11.59 1.02 16.56
CA GLY A 196 10.94 0.68 17.83
C GLY A 196 9.49 0.20 17.73
N VAL A 197 8.96 0.00 16.51
CA VAL A 197 7.59 -0.47 16.27
C VAL A 197 7.62 -1.73 15.39
N SER A 198 7.90 -1.59 14.09
CA SER A 198 8.13 -2.70 13.17
C SER A 198 8.79 -2.22 11.87
N GLN A 199 9.16 -3.16 11.02
CA GLN A 199 9.59 -2.89 9.65
C GLN A 199 8.98 -3.89 8.67
N VAL A 200 8.73 -3.42 7.46
CA VAL A 200 8.34 -4.26 6.32
C VAL A 200 9.27 -4.00 5.14
N ARG A 201 9.70 -5.09 4.51
CA ARG A 201 10.53 -5.10 3.31
C ARG A 201 9.82 -5.90 2.23
N VAL A 202 9.56 -5.27 1.08
CA VAL A 202 9.00 -5.92 -0.10
C VAL A 202 10.04 -5.92 -1.20
N THR A 203 10.47 -7.11 -1.61
CA THR A 203 11.32 -7.28 -2.80
C THR A 203 10.50 -7.89 -3.91
N ARG A 204 10.57 -7.30 -5.11
CA ARG A 204 9.88 -7.75 -6.30
C ARG A 204 10.89 -8.01 -7.42
N LYS A 205 10.65 -9.10 -8.16
CA LYS A 205 11.43 -9.47 -9.34
C LYS A 205 10.58 -9.25 -10.58
N GLU A 206 11.06 -8.41 -11.47
CA GLU A 206 10.38 -8.04 -12.70
C GLU A 206 11.28 -8.22 -13.93
N ALA A 207 10.66 -8.31 -15.11
CA ALA A 207 11.34 -8.25 -16.40
C ALA A 207 10.85 -7.04 -17.20
N LEU A 208 11.78 -6.23 -17.69
CA LEU A 208 11.49 -5.11 -18.59
C LEU A 208 11.10 -5.64 -19.97
N LEU A 209 9.94 -5.18 -20.47
CA LEU A 209 9.48 -5.49 -21.83
C LEU A 209 10.09 -4.54 -22.88
N GLY A 210 10.71 -3.45 -22.44
CA GLY A 210 11.44 -2.50 -23.28
C GLY A 210 12.19 -1.47 -22.43
N GLY A 211 13.17 -0.78 -23.03
CA GLY A 211 13.97 0.22 -22.33
C GLY A 211 15.05 -0.38 -21.39
N SER A 212 15.84 0.50 -20.79
CA SER A 212 16.92 0.17 -19.84
C SER A 212 17.33 1.41 -19.04
N ASN A 213 16.36 2.26 -18.70
CA ASN A 213 16.65 3.52 -18.04
C ASN A 213 15.71 3.72 -16.86
N ALA A 214 16.29 3.72 -15.66
CA ALA A 214 15.57 3.83 -14.42
C ALA A 214 14.74 5.13 -14.35
N LEU A 215 15.25 6.23 -14.91
CA LEU A 215 14.59 7.56 -14.87
C LEU A 215 13.23 7.64 -15.57
N VAL A 216 12.87 6.64 -16.36
CA VAL A 216 11.61 6.55 -17.10
C VAL A 216 10.86 5.25 -16.80
N LEU A 217 11.17 4.60 -15.67
CA LEU A 217 10.57 3.30 -15.30
C LEU A 217 9.04 3.35 -15.24
N ASP A 218 8.46 4.47 -14.83
CA ASP A 218 7.00 4.71 -14.84
C ASP A 218 6.36 4.66 -16.23
N HIS A 219 7.19 4.72 -17.28
CA HIS A 219 6.76 4.60 -18.67
C HIS A 219 7.11 3.25 -19.31
N LEU A 220 7.83 2.38 -18.59
CA LEU A 220 8.27 1.10 -19.10
C LEU A 220 7.29 0.01 -18.66
N ALA A 221 6.80 -0.77 -19.63
CA ALA A 221 6.04 -1.97 -19.33
C ALA A 221 6.97 -3.04 -18.75
N THR A 222 6.51 -3.70 -17.69
CA THR A 222 7.24 -4.75 -16.98
C THR A 222 6.38 -5.99 -16.78
N GLN A 223 7.02 -7.13 -16.52
CA GLN A 223 6.37 -8.36 -16.10
C GLN A 223 6.84 -8.76 -14.71
N ILE A 224 5.91 -8.86 -13.77
CA ILE A 224 6.14 -9.18 -12.38
C ILE A 224 6.09 -10.70 -12.21
N HIS A 225 7.20 -11.28 -11.77
CA HIS A 225 7.36 -12.72 -11.59
C HIS A 225 7.08 -13.17 -10.17
N SER A 226 7.54 -12.39 -9.19
CA SER A 226 7.43 -12.74 -7.78
C SER A 226 7.58 -11.55 -6.87
N GLU A 227 6.98 -11.65 -5.69
CA GLU A 227 7.18 -10.74 -4.58
C GLU A 227 7.55 -11.53 -3.32
N ARG A 228 8.36 -10.91 -2.47
CA ARG A 228 8.68 -11.42 -1.14
C ARG A 228 8.51 -10.26 -0.17
N ILE A 229 7.59 -10.47 0.77
CA ILE A 229 7.23 -9.52 1.83
C ILE A 229 7.81 -10.07 3.12
N GLU A 230 8.66 -9.30 3.79
CA GLU A 230 9.30 -9.66 5.05
C GLU A 230 8.93 -8.63 6.10
N ILE A 231 8.39 -9.11 7.20
CA ILE A 231 7.92 -8.30 8.32
C ILE A 231 8.76 -8.67 9.53
N GLU A 232 9.26 -7.66 10.21
CA GLU A 232 9.92 -7.80 11.51
C GLU A 232 9.23 -6.89 12.51
N ASP A 233 8.47 -7.52 13.41
CA ASP A 233 7.83 -6.84 14.53
C ASP A 233 8.85 -6.59 15.65
N LEU A 234 8.93 -5.34 16.09
CA LEU A 234 9.84 -4.88 17.15
C LEU A 234 9.09 -4.64 18.47
N GLY A 235 7.95 -5.29 18.67
CA GLY A 235 7.12 -5.22 19.88
C GLY A 235 5.73 -4.61 19.67
N PHE A 236 5.40 -4.14 18.46
CA PHE A 236 4.10 -3.57 18.13
C PHE A 236 2.95 -4.55 18.36
N VAL A 237 3.06 -5.79 17.87
CA VAL A 237 2.00 -6.80 17.96
C VAL A 237 1.59 -7.08 19.41
N ALA A 238 2.58 -7.24 20.30
CA ALA A 238 2.31 -7.46 21.72
C ALA A 238 1.65 -6.23 22.38
N ALA A 239 2.10 -5.02 22.03
CA ALA A 239 1.56 -3.78 22.56
C ALA A 239 0.11 -3.54 22.10
N ARG A 240 -0.17 -3.77 20.80
CA ARG A 240 -1.52 -3.77 20.22
C ARG A 240 -2.45 -4.74 20.94
N ASN A 241 -2.03 -6.00 21.08
CA ASN A 241 -2.87 -7.03 21.70
C ASN A 241 -3.27 -6.64 23.12
N ARG A 242 -2.32 -6.17 23.94
CA ARG A 242 -2.58 -5.70 25.29
C ARG A 242 -3.55 -4.52 25.32
N HIS A 243 -3.33 -3.54 24.46
CA HIS A 243 -4.16 -2.35 24.40
C HIS A 243 -5.60 -2.69 23.99
N CYS A 244 -5.79 -3.37 22.86
CA CYS A 244 -7.13 -3.68 22.36
C CYS A 244 -7.86 -4.69 23.25
N ALA A 245 -7.16 -5.66 23.85
CA ALA A 245 -7.75 -6.55 24.86
C ALA A 245 -8.25 -5.77 26.08
N LYS A 246 -7.42 -4.87 26.62
CA LYS A 246 -7.78 -4.01 27.76
C LYS A 246 -8.99 -3.13 27.44
N THR A 247 -8.99 -2.46 26.28
CA THR A 247 -10.09 -1.59 25.85
C THR A 247 -11.40 -2.36 25.67
N ALA A 248 -11.33 -3.60 25.17
CA ALA A 248 -12.49 -4.46 25.01
C ALA A 248 -12.91 -5.23 26.28
N GLY A 249 -12.15 -5.15 27.37
CA GLY A 249 -12.43 -5.89 28.61
C GLY A 249 -12.28 -7.41 28.47
N ILE A 250 -11.36 -7.87 27.62
CA ILE A 250 -11.06 -9.29 27.37
C ILE A 250 -9.58 -9.58 27.64
N ASP A 251 -9.19 -10.86 27.66
CA ASP A 251 -7.78 -11.23 27.68
C ASP A 251 -7.14 -11.16 26.28
N GLU A 252 -5.80 -11.16 26.24
CA GLU A 252 -5.04 -11.03 24.98
C GLU A 252 -5.28 -12.21 24.02
N ALA A 253 -5.53 -13.42 24.51
CA ALA A 253 -5.79 -14.58 23.66
C ALA A 253 -7.15 -14.48 22.97
N ALA A 254 -8.17 -14.02 23.71
CA ALA A 254 -9.47 -13.68 23.16
C ALA A 254 -9.37 -12.56 22.12
N PHE A 255 -8.55 -11.53 22.35
CA PHE A 255 -8.30 -10.50 21.34
C PHE A 255 -7.66 -11.07 20.07
N VAL A 256 -6.63 -11.92 20.21
CA VAL A 256 -6.00 -12.56 19.04
C VAL A 256 -7.02 -13.36 18.23
N GLN A 257 -7.95 -14.06 18.87
CA GLN A 257 -9.04 -14.73 18.15
C GLN A 257 -9.91 -13.73 17.39
N ARG A 258 -10.33 -12.61 18.03
CA ARG A 258 -11.11 -11.56 17.35
C ARG A 258 -10.39 -11.00 16.13
N HIS A 259 -9.09 -10.75 16.25
CA HIS A 259 -8.27 -10.31 15.13
C HIS A 259 -8.29 -11.31 13.98
N ILE A 260 -8.10 -12.62 14.25
CA ILE A 260 -8.18 -13.64 13.21
C ILE A 260 -9.58 -13.74 12.59
N ASP A 261 -10.64 -13.64 13.40
CA ASP A 261 -12.02 -13.68 12.90
C ASP A 261 -12.31 -12.48 11.98
N SER A 262 -11.80 -11.28 12.31
CA SER A 262 -11.88 -10.09 11.45
C SER A 262 -11.16 -10.32 10.12
N LEU A 263 -9.95 -10.87 10.12
CA LEU A 263 -9.24 -11.15 8.87
C LEU A 263 -9.99 -12.16 8.01
N GLN A 264 -10.45 -13.26 8.61
CA GLN A 264 -11.26 -14.25 7.89
C GLN A 264 -12.56 -13.64 7.33
N ARG A 265 -13.15 -12.68 8.06
CA ARG A 265 -14.33 -11.94 7.60
C ARG A 265 -14.02 -11.02 6.41
N ILE A 266 -12.86 -10.37 6.39
CA ILE A 266 -12.37 -9.58 5.24
C ILE A 266 -12.11 -10.49 4.04
N PHE A 267 -11.42 -11.62 4.22
CA PHE A 267 -11.24 -12.59 3.14
C PHE A 267 -12.58 -13.07 2.58
N ALA A 268 -13.55 -13.39 3.46
CA ALA A 268 -14.88 -13.82 3.04
C ALA A 268 -15.68 -12.70 2.35
N HIS A 269 -15.44 -11.43 2.68
CA HIS A 269 -16.02 -10.30 1.94
C HIS A 269 -15.60 -10.34 0.47
N HIS A 270 -14.34 -10.69 0.24
CA HIS A 270 -13.74 -10.88 -1.08
C HIS A 270 -13.91 -12.30 -1.66
N GLY A 271 -14.82 -13.10 -1.10
CA GLY A 271 -15.13 -14.44 -1.64
C GLY A 271 -14.02 -15.46 -1.40
N LEU A 272 -13.18 -15.26 -0.40
CA LEU A 272 -12.08 -16.16 -0.06
C LEU A 272 -12.14 -16.76 1.34
N SER A 273 -11.49 -17.92 1.42
CA SER A 273 -11.03 -18.51 2.68
C SER A 273 -9.57 -18.92 2.55
N VAL A 274 -8.86 -18.85 3.68
CA VAL A 274 -7.47 -19.26 3.83
C VAL A 274 -7.46 -20.60 4.57
N ASP A 275 -6.62 -21.53 4.14
CA ASP A 275 -6.48 -22.83 4.80
C ASP A 275 -6.07 -22.71 6.28
N SER A 276 -6.44 -23.73 7.07
CA SER A 276 -6.24 -23.73 8.52
C SER A 276 -4.77 -23.70 8.94
N GLU A 277 -3.86 -24.26 8.13
CA GLU A 277 -2.44 -24.31 8.47
C GLU A 277 -1.80 -22.92 8.34
N SER A 278 -2.12 -22.21 7.25
CA SER A 278 -1.75 -20.80 7.06
C SER A 278 -2.34 -19.90 8.15
N VAL A 279 -3.63 -20.07 8.49
CA VAL A 279 -4.27 -19.32 9.57
C VAL A 279 -3.58 -19.58 10.91
N ARG A 280 -3.20 -20.83 11.21
CA ARG A 280 -2.47 -21.18 12.42
C ARG A 280 -1.09 -20.51 12.48
N LEU A 281 -0.32 -20.56 11.38
CA LEU A 281 0.99 -19.91 11.33
C LEU A 281 0.87 -18.39 11.52
N TYR A 282 -0.10 -17.76 10.86
CA TYR A 282 -0.34 -16.33 11.04
C TYR A 282 -0.81 -15.98 12.46
N ARG A 283 -1.71 -16.78 13.06
CA ARG A 283 -2.14 -16.61 14.47
C ARG A 283 -0.95 -16.63 15.43
N GLU A 284 0.04 -17.49 15.20
CA GLU A 284 1.24 -17.51 16.02
C GLU A 284 2.10 -16.25 15.88
N PHE A 285 2.07 -15.57 14.74
CA PHE A 285 2.63 -14.24 14.56
C PHE A 285 1.78 -13.20 15.28
N ALA A 286 0.47 -13.15 15.01
CA ALA A 286 -0.46 -12.21 15.63
C ALA A 286 -0.50 -12.29 17.16
N ALA A 287 -0.17 -13.45 17.75
CA ALA A 287 -0.08 -13.61 19.20
C ALA A 287 1.24 -13.12 19.81
N ARG A 288 2.36 -13.20 19.08
CA ARG A 288 3.71 -13.11 19.66
C ARG A 288 4.64 -12.08 19.00
N GLY A 289 4.30 -11.56 17.82
CA GLY A 289 5.21 -10.71 17.05
C GLY A 289 6.39 -11.47 16.44
N GLY A 290 7.54 -10.83 16.27
CA GLY A 290 8.72 -11.40 15.62
C GLY A 290 8.67 -11.37 14.09
N SER A 291 9.27 -12.34 13.40
CA SER A 291 9.33 -12.34 11.93
C SER A 291 8.20 -13.12 11.25
N LEU A 292 7.73 -12.58 10.12
CA LEU A 292 6.80 -13.22 9.19
C LEU A 292 7.26 -12.93 7.77
N VAL A 293 7.21 -13.93 6.91
CA VAL A 293 7.55 -13.79 5.48
C VAL A 293 6.40 -14.31 4.64
N ALA A 294 6.00 -13.56 3.62
CA ALA A 294 5.13 -14.05 2.56
C ALA A 294 5.92 -14.07 1.24
N GLU A 295 5.90 -15.20 0.54
CA GLU A 295 6.42 -15.30 -0.82
C GLU A 295 5.27 -15.52 -1.79
N LEU A 296 5.20 -14.67 -2.80
CA LEU A 296 4.21 -14.65 -3.87
C LEU A 296 4.91 -14.97 -5.19
N ARG A 297 4.36 -15.90 -5.96
CA ARG A 297 4.83 -16.20 -7.32
C ARG A 297 3.66 -16.16 -8.30
N TYR A 298 3.89 -15.53 -9.43
CA TYR A 298 2.89 -15.36 -10.47
C TYR A 298 3.14 -16.31 -11.64
N VAL A 299 2.16 -17.16 -11.95
CA VAL A 299 2.24 -18.12 -13.06
C VAL A 299 0.94 -18.08 -13.89
N PRO A 300 0.97 -17.53 -15.13
CA PRO A 300 2.12 -16.84 -15.75
C PRO A 300 2.50 -15.54 -15.02
N PRO A 301 3.70 -14.97 -15.29
CA PRO A 301 4.04 -13.62 -14.82
C PRO A 301 2.99 -12.60 -15.21
N LEU A 302 2.77 -11.60 -14.36
CA LEU A 302 1.76 -10.57 -14.60
C LEU A 302 2.38 -9.34 -15.23
N ASP A 303 1.80 -8.83 -16.30
CA ASP A 303 2.17 -7.48 -16.75
C ASP A 303 1.87 -6.48 -15.63
N SER A 304 2.73 -5.46 -15.43
CA SER A 304 2.60 -4.49 -14.33
C SER A 304 1.23 -3.82 -14.30
N GLU A 305 0.63 -3.58 -15.46
CA GLU A 305 -0.76 -3.11 -15.60
C GLU A 305 -1.77 -4.03 -14.91
N SER A 306 -1.78 -5.28 -15.35
CA SER A 306 -2.68 -6.31 -14.84
C SER A 306 -2.42 -6.51 -13.35
N PHE A 307 -1.16 -6.42 -12.92
CA PHE A 307 -0.83 -6.49 -11.50
C PHE A 307 -1.47 -5.36 -10.70
N TYR A 308 -1.29 -4.10 -11.07
CA TYR A 308 -1.85 -2.98 -10.30
C TYR A 308 -3.38 -2.95 -10.36
N ALA A 309 -3.98 -3.30 -11.51
CA ALA A 309 -5.43 -3.42 -11.66
C ALA A 309 -5.99 -4.58 -10.82
N MET A 310 -5.37 -5.76 -10.88
CA MET A 310 -5.82 -6.93 -10.16
C MET A 310 -5.44 -6.92 -8.69
N ARG A 311 -4.50 -6.11 -8.23
CA ARG A 311 -4.16 -5.98 -6.80
C ARG A 311 -5.32 -5.41 -5.99
N GLN A 312 -6.14 -4.58 -6.64
CA GLN A 312 -7.39 -4.06 -6.06
C GLN A 312 -8.55 -5.05 -6.21
N SER A 313 -8.39 -6.12 -6.99
CA SER A 313 -9.40 -7.13 -7.22
C SER A 313 -8.96 -8.51 -6.73
N MET A 314 -9.87 -9.47 -6.76
CA MET A 314 -9.56 -10.86 -6.40
C MET A 314 -9.21 -11.71 -7.61
N GLU A 315 -9.02 -11.08 -8.77
CA GLU A 315 -8.77 -11.76 -10.03
C GLU A 315 -7.34 -12.29 -10.14
N VAL A 316 -6.41 -11.79 -9.31
CA VAL A 316 -5.01 -12.22 -9.30
C VAL A 316 -4.82 -13.65 -8.78
N LEU A 317 -5.77 -14.13 -7.99
CA LEU A 317 -5.63 -15.34 -7.17
C LEU A 317 -5.39 -16.64 -7.95
N PRO A 318 -6.06 -16.88 -9.10
CA PRO A 318 -5.81 -18.10 -9.88
C PRO A 318 -4.38 -18.18 -10.41
N SER A 319 -3.71 -17.03 -10.55
CA SER A 319 -2.32 -16.92 -11.03
C SER A 319 -1.30 -16.84 -9.90
N LEU A 320 -1.74 -16.81 -8.64
CA LEU A 320 -0.89 -16.61 -7.47
C LEU A 320 -0.60 -17.92 -6.72
N SER A 321 0.68 -18.23 -6.54
CA SER A 321 1.14 -19.19 -5.53
C SER A 321 1.70 -18.41 -4.32
N LEU A 322 1.10 -18.64 -3.15
CA LEU A 322 1.47 -17.97 -1.90
C LEU A 322 2.06 -19.00 -0.92
N SER A 323 3.14 -18.61 -0.23
CA SER A 323 3.63 -19.34 0.94
C SER A 323 3.93 -18.39 2.10
N LEU A 324 3.65 -18.82 3.32
CA LEU A 324 3.94 -18.09 4.54
C LEU A 324 5.06 -18.79 5.32
N GLN A 325 5.99 -18.01 5.86
CA GLN A 325 7.12 -18.53 6.62
C GLN A 325 7.28 -17.82 7.96
N ARG A 326 7.60 -18.59 8.99
CA ARG A 326 7.85 -18.10 10.34
C ARG A 326 8.74 -19.07 11.10
N ALA A 327 9.78 -18.54 11.75
CA ALA A 327 10.71 -19.32 12.57
C ALA A 327 11.23 -20.59 11.86
N GLY A 328 11.58 -20.47 10.57
CA GLY A 328 12.09 -21.57 9.76
C GLY A 328 11.03 -22.57 9.25
N ARG A 329 9.76 -22.47 9.68
CA ARG A 329 8.65 -23.22 9.09
C ARG A 329 8.09 -22.47 7.89
N SER A 330 7.75 -23.18 6.82
CA SER A 330 7.11 -22.66 5.61
C SER A 330 5.86 -23.48 5.32
N VAL A 331 4.75 -22.81 5.04
CA VAL A 331 3.47 -23.43 4.69
C VAL A 331 3.00 -22.87 3.35
N SER A 332 2.62 -23.74 2.42
CA SER A 332 1.98 -23.30 1.17
C SER A 332 0.55 -22.89 1.50
N THR A 333 0.20 -21.66 1.17
CA THR A 333 -1.13 -21.13 1.43
C THR A 333 -2.07 -21.54 0.31
N GLN A 334 -3.18 -22.17 0.69
CA GLN A 334 -4.27 -22.50 -0.22
C GLN A 334 -5.39 -21.50 0.02
N LEU A 335 -5.73 -20.77 -1.04
CA LEU A 335 -6.89 -19.90 -1.08
C LEU A 335 -8.02 -20.66 -1.76
N ALA A 336 -9.15 -20.77 -1.07
CA ALA A 336 -10.35 -21.39 -1.62
C ALA A 336 -11.43 -20.33 -1.81
N GLN A 337 -12.07 -20.35 -2.98
CA GLN A 337 -13.24 -19.54 -3.24
C GLN A 337 -14.38 -19.99 -2.31
N VAL A 338 -14.99 -19.02 -1.65
CA VAL A 338 -16.20 -19.19 -0.84
C VAL A 338 -17.24 -18.21 -1.32
N ARG A 339 -18.48 -18.39 -0.87
CA ARG A 339 -19.52 -17.40 -1.11
C ARG A 339 -19.11 -16.06 -0.48
N GLU A 340 -19.10 -15.01 -1.29
CA GLU A 340 -18.90 -13.64 -0.83
C GLU A 340 -19.89 -13.29 0.28
N ARG A 341 -19.37 -12.63 1.31
CA ARG A 341 -20.14 -12.09 2.43
C ARG A 341 -19.98 -10.58 2.45
N PRO A 342 -20.85 -9.82 1.77
CA PRO A 342 -20.78 -8.36 1.79
C PRO A 342 -20.67 -7.81 3.21
N LEU A 343 -19.82 -6.81 3.42
CA LEU A 343 -19.70 -6.10 4.69
C LEU A 343 -20.61 -4.88 4.65
N ASP A 344 -21.86 -5.04 5.09
CA ASP A 344 -22.84 -3.95 5.11
C ASP A 344 -22.34 -2.79 5.99
N GLY A 345 -22.01 -1.66 5.36
CA GLY A 345 -21.47 -0.48 6.04
C GLY A 345 -19.96 -0.52 6.26
N PHE A 346 -19.20 -1.30 5.48
CA PHE A 346 -17.74 -1.17 5.43
C PHE A 346 -17.29 0.28 5.16
N ASP A 347 -18.07 1.01 4.35
CA ASP A 347 -17.87 2.43 4.03
C ASP A 347 -18.11 3.38 5.23
N SER A 348 -18.63 2.88 6.36
CA SER A 348 -19.05 3.71 7.50
C SER A 348 -17.95 3.98 8.54
N ALA A 349 -16.68 3.76 8.18
CA ALA A 349 -15.52 3.84 9.08
C ALA A 349 -15.62 2.95 10.34
N LEU A 350 -16.49 1.94 10.31
CA LEU A 350 -16.60 0.95 11.39
C LEU A 350 -15.51 -0.11 11.23
N SER A 351 -14.92 -0.55 12.34
CA SER A 351 -14.02 -1.69 12.31
C SER A 351 -14.75 -2.96 11.90
N THR A 352 -14.03 -3.87 11.23
CA THR A 352 -14.56 -5.18 10.84
C THR A 352 -15.18 -5.92 12.03
N TRP A 353 -14.60 -5.78 13.22
CA TRP A 353 -15.13 -6.41 14.43
C TRP A 353 -16.52 -5.87 14.82
N ARG A 354 -16.76 -4.56 14.72
CA ARG A 354 -18.10 -3.98 14.99
C ARG A 354 -19.14 -4.48 14.01
N LEU A 355 -18.75 -4.69 12.76
CA LEU A 355 -19.63 -5.29 11.75
C LEU A 355 -19.98 -6.73 12.12
N ILE A 356 -19.00 -7.52 12.57
CA ILE A 356 -19.22 -8.88 13.07
C ILE A 356 -20.17 -8.88 14.28
N GLU A 357 -19.96 -8.00 15.26
CA GLU A 357 -20.85 -7.87 16.44
C GLU A 357 -22.30 -7.59 16.00
N ARG A 358 -22.50 -6.64 15.08
CA ARG A 358 -23.81 -6.29 14.54
C ARG A 358 -24.47 -7.47 13.80
N GLU A 359 -23.71 -8.21 13.00
CA GLU A 359 -24.19 -9.43 12.33
C GLU A 359 -24.65 -10.46 13.36
N GLN A 360 -23.87 -10.69 14.41
CA GLN A 360 -24.18 -11.66 15.47
C GLN A 360 -25.44 -11.25 16.27
N GLU A 361 -25.59 -9.98 16.60
CA GLU A 361 -26.80 -9.46 17.24
C GLU A 361 -28.04 -9.64 16.35
N ALA A 362 -27.91 -9.36 15.05
CA ALA A 362 -29.00 -9.52 14.11
C ALA A 362 -29.45 -11.00 14.00
N LEU A 363 -28.50 -11.93 14.00
CA LEU A 363 -28.78 -13.38 14.03
C LEU A 363 -29.48 -13.78 15.34
N ALA A 364 -28.98 -13.34 16.49
CA ALA A 364 -29.60 -13.63 17.78
C ALA A 364 -31.05 -13.12 17.88
N ARG A 365 -31.35 -11.93 17.31
CA ARG A 365 -32.73 -11.40 17.26
C ARG A 365 -33.64 -12.24 16.37
N ARG A 366 -33.14 -12.77 15.26
CA ARG A 366 -33.91 -13.65 14.36
C ARG A 366 -34.27 -14.97 15.04
N ASP A 367 -33.36 -15.56 15.80
CA ASP A 367 -33.60 -16.81 16.52
C ASP A 367 -34.70 -16.64 17.58
N VAL A 368 -34.72 -15.52 18.30
CA VAL A 368 -35.76 -15.19 19.29
C VAL A 368 -37.13 -15.01 18.62
N GLN A 369 -37.20 -14.34 17.47
CA GLN A 369 -38.46 -14.12 16.76
C GLN A 369 -38.99 -15.37 16.04
N GLY A 370 -38.09 -16.18 15.45
CA GLY A 370 -38.42 -17.44 14.80
C GLY A 370 -38.92 -18.51 15.78
N GLY A 371 -38.41 -18.50 17.02
CA GLY A 371 -38.85 -19.41 18.09
C GLY A 371 -40.29 -19.18 18.58
N SER A 372 -40.88 -18.00 18.38
CA SER A 372 -42.23 -17.70 18.89
C SER A 372 -43.39 -18.15 17.96
N ARG A 373 -43.11 -18.57 16.72
CA ARG A 373 -44.16 -18.93 15.75
C ARG A 373 -44.58 -20.42 15.73
N SER A 374 -44.02 -21.29 16.57
CA SER A 374 -44.23 -22.75 16.44
C SER A 374 -45.19 -23.41 17.45
N LEU A 375 -45.81 -22.70 18.39
CA LEU A 375 -46.71 -23.33 19.39
C LEU A 375 -48.19 -22.91 19.34
N ALA A 376 -48.58 -21.96 18.49
CA ALA A 376 -49.97 -21.48 18.45
C ALA A 376 -50.86 -22.15 17.37
N SER A 377 -50.34 -23.03 16.49
CA SER A 377 -51.16 -23.63 15.41
C SER A 377 -51.45 -25.14 15.53
N LEU A 378 -51.16 -25.78 16.68
CA LEU A 378 -51.52 -27.19 16.93
C LEU A 378 -52.50 -27.36 18.11
N GLY A 379 -53.27 -26.31 18.43
CA GLY A 379 -54.36 -26.34 19.40
C GLY A 379 -55.74 -26.50 18.74
N GLY A 380 -55.94 -27.57 17.96
CA GLY A 380 -57.20 -27.85 17.26
C GLY A 380 -57.63 -29.32 17.37
N SER A 381 -58.33 -29.63 18.46
CA SER A 381 -59.22 -30.79 18.66
C SER A 381 -58.63 -32.18 18.99
N GLY A 382 -58.85 -32.59 20.25
CA GLY A 382 -59.48 -33.88 20.55
C GLY A 382 -58.58 -35.04 20.97
N GLY A 383 -58.62 -35.42 22.26
CA GLY A 383 -58.24 -36.78 22.67
C GLY A 383 -57.68 -36.92 24.08
N ALA A 384 -58.56 -37.21 25.05
CA ALA A 384 -58.22 -37.57 26.40
C ALA A 384 -57.44 -38.90 26.50
N ARG A 385 -56.38 -38.97 27.32
CA ARG A 385 -56.17 -40.05 28.31
C ARG A 385 -54.92 -39.86 29.18
N SER A 386 -55.17 -39.77 30.48
CA SER A 386 -54.54 -40.51 31.58
C SER A 386 -53.00 -40.60 31.67
N GLY A 387 -52.44 -39.76 32.55
CA GLY A 387 -51.73 -40.20 33.76
C GLY A 387 -50.45 -41.04 33.61
N ARG A 388 -49.30 -40.40 33.86
CA ARG A 388 -48.25 -40.98 34.73
C ARG A 388 -47.29 -39.90 35.23
N SER A 389 -47.32 -39.69 36.53
CA SER A 389 -46.34 -38.91 37.29
C SER A 389 -45.01 -39.67 37.34
N VAL A 390 -43.94 -39.06 36.83
CA VAL A 390 -42.56 -39.49 37.11
C VAL A 390 -41.77 -38.30 37.65
N GLN A 391 -41.20 -38.55 38.81
CA GLN A 391 -40.45 -37.69 39.73
C GLN A 391 -39.03 -37.42 39.15
N PRO A 392 -38.45 -36.21 39.28
CA PRO A 392 -37.06 -36.01 38.87
C PRO A 392 -36.10 -36.47 39.97
N ALA A 393 -35.20 -37.38 39.60
CA ALA A 393 -34.06 -37.78 40.41
C ALA A 393 -32.98 -36.69 40.39
N ARG A 394 -32.45 -36.43 41.57
CA ARG A 394 -31.43 -35.45 41.94
C ARG A 394 -30.12 -36.20 42.20
N ALA A 395 -29.01 -35.83 41.54
CA ALA A 395 -27.61 -36.13 41.90
C ALA A 395 -26.72 -35.79 40.69
N SER A 396 -25.49 -35.28 40.79
CA SER A 396 -24.64 -34.79 41.87
C SER A 396 -23.36 -34.26 41.21
N SER A 397 -22.88 -33.10 41.62
CA SER A 397 -21.54 -32.61 41.27
C SER A 397 -20.45 -33.39 42.02
N PRO A 398 -19.29 -33.68 41.41
CA PRO A 398 -18.07 -33.92 42.15
C PRO A 398 -17.14 -32.70 42.14
N ALA A 399 -16.45 -32.61 43.28
CA ALA A 399 -15.53 -31.60 43.74
C ALA A 399 -14.26 -31.44 42.88
N ALA A 400 -13.68 -30.25 43.06
CA ALA A 400 -12.38 -29.83 42.58
C ALA A 400 -11.23 -30.63 43.20
N THR A 401 -10.24 -30.97 42.37
CA THR A 401 -8.91 -31.38 42.80
C THR A 401 -7.93 -30.28 42.38
N ALA A 402 -7.27 -29.67 43.36
CA ALA A 402 -6.23 -28.67 43.14
C ALA A 402 -4.92 -29.36 42.67
N GLY A 403 -4.38 -28.87 41.55
CA GLY A 403 -3.09 -29.25 40.96
C GLY A 403 -2.46 -28.04 40.23
N PRO A 404 -1.15 -28.04 39.96
CA PRO A 404 -0.31 -26.84 39.97
C PRO A 404 -0.42 -25.94 38.72
N SER A 405 -0.27 -24.63 38.95
CA SER A 405 0.08 -23.50 38.06
C SER A 405 -0.23 -23.62 36.53
N PRO A 406 -1.22 -22.88 35.98
CA PRO A 406 -1.67 -23.01 34.60
C PRO A 406 -0.94 -22.14 33.55
N ALA A 407 0.11 -21.39 33.91
CA ALA A 407 0.70 -20.39 33.01
C ALA A 407 1.54 -20.95 31.82
N LEU A 408 1.77 -22.26 31.75
CA LEU A 408 2.63 -22.88 30.73
C LEU A 408 1.96 -23.99 29.89
N ALA A 409 0.71 -24.34 30.16
CA ALA A 409 -0.03 -25.38 29.43
C ALA A 409 -1.15 -24.83 28.52
N ALA A 410 -1.45 -23.53 28.57
CA ALA A 410 -2.55 -22.92 27.82
C ALA A 410 -2.25 -22.64 26.33
N ALA A 411 -0.99 -22.79 25.89
CA ALA A 411 -0.62 -22.59 24.49
C ALA A 411 -0.87 -23.83 23.59
N ASP A 412 -0.94 -25.03 24.19
CA ASP A 412 -1.15 -26.30 23.45
C ASP A 412 -2.62 -26.78 23.44
N SER A 413 -3.55 -26.03 24.04
CA SER A 413 -4.96 -26.41 24.18
C SER A 413 -5.94 -25.51 23.41
N LEU A 414 -5.52 -24.91 22.28
CA LEU A 414 -6.36 -24.05 21.44
C LEU A 414 -7.18 -24.82 20.38
N ASP A 415 -7.07 -26.15 20.31
CA ASP A 415 -7.86 -26.99 19.42
C ASP A 415 -9.23 -27.33 20.05
N ALA A 416 -10.19 -26.40 20.01
CA ALA A 416 -11.64 -26.64 19.90
C ALA A 416 -12.47 -25.42 20.33
N VAL A 417 -12.55 -24.41 19.46
CA VAL A 417 -13.73 -23.52 19.44
C VAL A 417 -14.61 -23.99 18.27
N PRO A 418 -15.87 -24.41 18.50
CA PRO A 418 -16.71 -24.92 17.42
C PRO A 418 -17.00 -23.81 16.40
N ALA A 419 -16.65 -24.06 15.14
CA ALA A 419 -16.99 -23.18 14.03
C ALA A 419 -18.52 -23.03 13.91
N SER A 420 -19.00 -21.79 13.98
CA SER A 420 -20.40 -21.43 13.75
C SER A 420 -20.81 -21.83 12.33
N ARG A 421 -21.70 -22.81 12.21
CA ARG A 421 -22.23 -23.29 10.91
C ARG A 421 -23.37 -22.35 10.45
N PRO A 422 -23.26 -21.64 9.32
CA PRO A 422 -24.32 -20.75 8.87
C PRO A 422 -25.50 -21.52 8.26
N ALA A 423 -26.70 -20.97 8.44
CA ALA A 423 -27.96 -21.49 7.91
C ALA A 423 -28.03 -21.43 6.37
N ALA A 424 -28.77 -22.37 5.78
CA ALA A 424 -29.02 -22.48 4.34
C ALA A 424 -29.91 -21.32 3.82
N PRO A 425 -29.74 -20.91 2.55
CA PRO A 425 -30.32 -19.67 2.01
C PRO A 425 -31.82 -19.76 1.73
N THR A 426 -32.49 -18.61 1.85
CA THR A 426 -33.73 -18.29 1.12
C THR A 426 -33.36 -17.55 -0.16
N ASP A 427 -33.87 -18.05 -1.29
CA ASP A 427 -33.71 -17.48 -2.63
C ASP A 427 -34.21 -16.02 -2.72
N GLY A 428 -33.49 -15.18 -3.44
CA GLY A 428 -33.91 -13.82 -3.72
C GLY A 428 -32.90 -13.09 -4.60
N ALA A 429 -33.30 -12.86 -5.85
CA ALA A 429 -32.52 -12.26 -6.93
C ALA A 429 -32.10 -10.81 -6.66
N ALA A 430 -30.81 -10.55 -6.87
CA ALA A 430 -30.22 -9.28 -7.29
C ALA A 430 -28.83 -9.63 -7.88
N ASP A 431 -28.25 -8.76 -8.69
CA ASP A 431 -26.90 -8.88 -9.32
C ASP A 431 -26.87 -9.37 -10.76
N ALA A 432 -27.57 -8.65 -11.66
CA ALA A 432 -27.32 -8.76 -13.10
C ALA A 432 -27.11 -7.43 -13.85
N ASP A 433 -27.17 -6.25 -13.21
CA ASP A 433 -27.11 -4.97 -13.94
C ASP A 433 -26.14 -3.96 -13.30
N TRP A 434 -24.85 -4.28 -13.23
CA TRP A 434 -23.81 -3.25 -13.10
C TRP A 434 -22.96 -3.25 -14.39
N GLN A 435 -23.37 -2.44 -15.36
CA GLN A 435 -22.51 -1.99 -16.44
C GLN A 435 -22.29 -0.49 -16.29
N PRO A 436 -21.04 0.01 -16.27
CA PRO A 436 -20.79 1.44 -16.29
C PRO A 436 -20.86 1.96 -17.73
N GLU A 437 -22.08 2.10 -18.28
CA GLU A 437 -22.30 2.88 -19.52
C GLU A 437 -22.59 4.35 -19.19
N PHE A 438 -21.58 5.06 -18.68
CA PHE A 438 -21.50 6.52 -18.84
C PHE A 438 -20.20 6.83 -19.58
N ARG A 439 -20.24 6.62 -20.90
CA ARG A 439 -19.16 7.03 -21.80
C ARG A 439 -19.15 8.56 -21.83
N ASP A 440 -18.12 9.15 -21.24
CA ASP A 440 -17.94 10.60 -21.26
C ASP A 440 -17.88 11.07 -22.73
N PRO A 441 -18.82 11.90 -23.19
CA PRO A 441 -18.88 12.32 -24.58
C PRO A 441 -17.68 13.18 -25.01
N SER A 442 -16.84 13.63 -24.07
CA SER A 442 -15.59 14.35 -24.33
C SER A 442 -14.36 13.45 -24.47
N ALA A 443 -14.51 12.14 -24.25
CA ALA A 443 -13.43 11.18 -24.40
C ALA A 443 -13.09 10.98 -25.88
N LEU A 444 -11.83 11.20 -26.22
CA LEU A 444 -11.24 10.94 -27.53
C LEU A 444 -10.72 9.51 -27.58
N GLU A 445 -11.08 8.80 -28.64
CA GLU A 445 -10.61 7.47 -28.96
C GLU A 445 -9.25 7.52 -29.70
N TRP A 446 -8.54 6.38 -29.73
CA TRP A 446 -7.19 6.30 -30.28
C TRP A 446 -7.07 6.82 -31.71
N ASP A 447 -8.04 6.48 -32.57
CA ASP A 447 -8.01 6.83 -33.99
C ASP A 447 -8.33 8.33 -34.23
N GLU A 448 -8.84 9.06 -33.23
CA GLU A 448 -9.12 10.50 -33.31
C GLU A 448 -7.89 11.37 -33.00
N LEU A 449 -6.88 10.78 -32.35
CA LEU A 449 -5.70 11.50 -31.86
C LEU A 449 -4.80 12.02 -32.99
N GLY A 450 -4.76 11.34 -34.14
CA GLY A 450 -3.88 11.74 -35.26
C GLY A 450 -4.18 13.17 -35.78
N ALA A 451 -5.42 13.65 -35.66
CA ALA A 451 -5.79 15.01 -36.03
C ALA A 451 -5.34 16.08 -35.01
N LEU A 452 -4.79 15.65 -33.88
CA LEU A 452 -4.43 16.49 -32.73
C LEU A 452 -2.92 16.57 -32.51
N GLU A 453 -2.10 16.15 -33.48
CA GLU A 453 -0.65 16.35 -33.44
C GLU A 453 -0.31 17.84 -33.22
N GLY A 454 0.58 18.10 -32.27
CA GLY A 454 0.98 19.42 -31.79
C GLY A 454 0.05 20.02 -30.72
N GLN A 455 -1.04 19.35 -30.32
CA GLN A 455 -1.95 19.85 -29.28
C GLN A 455 -1.66 19.22 -27.92
N GLN A 456 -2.02 19.94 -26.86
CA GLN A 456 -2.01 19.41 -25.49
C GLN A 456 -3.31 18.66 -25.21
N LEU A 457 -3.17 17.45 -24.68
CA LEU A 457 -4.25 16.54 -24.34
C LEU A 457 -4.00 15.99 -22.94
N ARG A 458 -5.06 15.69 -22.20
CA ARG A 458 -4.98 14.84 -21.02
C ARG A 458 -5.18 13.39 -21.47
N VAL A 459 -4.11 12.61 -21.55
CA VAL A 459 -4.12 11.21 -21.99
C VAL A 459 -4.22 10.29 -20.78
N PHE A 460 -5.20 9.39 -20.81
CA PHE A 460 -5.40 8.35 -19.82
C PHE A 460 -4.87 7.05 -20.40
N THR A 461 -3.93 6.45 -19.69
CA THR A 461 -3.36 5.16 -20.06
C THR A 461 -3.83 4.12 -19.07
N ARG A 462 -3.64 2.85 -19.38
CA ARG A 462 -3.99 1.76 -18.47
C ARG A 462 -3.10 1.71 -17.23
N HIS A 463 -1.92 2.31 -17.29
CA HIS A 463 -0.94 2.32 -16.21
C HIS A 463 -1.02 3.57 -15.32
N SER A 464 -1.83 4.55 -15.70
CA SER A 464 -1.60 5.92 -15.27
C SER A 464 -2.88 6.74 -15.28
N GLY A 465 -3.02 7.67 -14.33
CA GLY A 465 -4.07 8.68 -14.34
C GLY A 465 -3.98 9.57 -15.58
N GLY A 466 -4.92 10.52 -15.71
CA GLY A 466 -4.95 11.44 -16.84
C GLY A 466 -3.75 12.38 -16.85
N ARG A 467 -2.78 12.18 -17.75
CA ARG A 467 -1.56 12.99 -17.88
C ARG A 467 -1.69 14.06 -18.95
N VAL A 468 -1.29 15.29 -18.64
CA VAL A 468 -1.20 16.37 -19.64
C VAL A 468 0.06 16.18 -20.50
N VAL A 469 -0.13 15.94 -21.79
CA VAL A 469 0.95 15.74 -22.77
C VAL A 469 0.69 16.52 -24.05
N GLU A 470 1.75 16.96 -24.72
CA GLU A 470 1.72 17.39 -26.11
C GLU A 470 1.85 16.16 -27.01
N LEU A 471 0.87 15.93 -27.88
CA LEU A 471 0.95 14.84 -28.85
C LEU A 471 1.95 15.22 -29.96
N ILE A 472 3.08 14.52 -30.05
CA ILE A 472 4.13 14.82 -31.03
C ILE A 472 3.89 14.10 -32.35
N GLU A 473 3.47 12.84 -32.29
CA GLU A 473 3.33 11.99 -33.47
C GLU A 473 2.35 10.82 -33.20
N HIS A 474 1.50 10.48 -34.16
CA HIS A 474 0.63 9.30 -34.13
C HIS A 474 1.06 8.31 -35.22
N ARG A 475 1.52 7.12 -34.80
CA ARG A 475 2.03 6.06 -35.67
C ARG A 475 1.19 4.80 -35.62
N GLY A 476 -0.13 4.90 -35.73
CA GLY A 476 -1.04 3.75 -35.87
C GLY A 476 -1.16 2.85 -34.63
N THR A 477 -0.05 2.29 -34.14
CA THR A 477 0.09 1.50 -32.91
C THR A 477 0.84 2.23 -31.79
N GLU A 478 1.43 3.39 -32.08
CA GLU A 478 2.22 4.17 -31.11
C GLU A 478 1.83 5.66 -31.12
N LEU A 479 1.79 6.31 -29.96
CA LEU A 479 1.83 7.77 -29.82
C LEU A 479 3.20 8.17 -29.33
N ARG A 480 3.86 9.09 -30.02
CA ARG A 480 4.98 9.82 -29.44
C ARG A 480 4.41 11.06 -28.77
N VAL A 481 4.65 11.20 -27.48
CA VAL A 481 4.14 12.32 -26.68
C VAL A 481 5.27 13.03 -25.98
N ARG A 482 5.04 14.29 -25.64
CA ARG A 482 5.94 15.10 -24.82
C ARG A 482 5.20 15.59 -23.60
N ALA A 483 5.61 15.14 -22.42
CA ALA A 483 5.11 15.69 -21.17
C ALA A 483 5.96 16.90 -20.76
N ALA A 484 5.31 17.98 -20.33
CA ALA A 484 5.99 19.05 -19.62
C ALA A 484 6.34 18.57 -18.21
N LEU A 485 7.56 18.81 -17.77
CA LEU A 485 8.06 18.46 -16.45
C LEU A 485 8.62 19.72 -15.78
N GLY A 486 8.66 19.78 -14.45
CA GLY A 486 9.34 20.88 -13.73
C GLY A 486 10.79 21.01 -14.22
N GLY A 487 11.14 22.12 -14.88
CA GLY A 487 12.48 22.35 -15.44
C GLY A 487 12.78 21.72 -16.82
N GLY A 488 11.77 21.19 -17.54
CA GLY A 488 11.97 20.68 -18.91
C GLY A 488 10.79 19.94 -19.54
N SER A 489 11.10 19.03 -20.47
CA SER A 489 10.12 18.11 -21.05
C SER A 489 10.76 16.75 -21.31
N ALA A 490 9.95 15.69 -21.30
CA ALA A 490 10.37 14.34 -21.66
C ALA A 490 9.52 13.83 -22.83
N GLU A 491 10.17 13.23 -23.82
CA GLU A 491 9.49 12.51 -24.89
C GLU A 491 9.48 11.02 -24.58
N TYR A 492 8.33 10.38 -24.73
CA TYR A 492 8.17 8.94 -24.59
C TYR A 492 7.08 8.42 -25.55
N THR A 493 6.98 7.11 -25.64
CA THR A 493 6.04 6.43 -26.53
C THR A 493 4.95 5.74 -25.70
N ILE A 494 3.69 5.97 -26.05
CA ILE A 494 2.53 5.25 -25.53
C ILE A 494 2.10 4.24 -26.60
N GLN A 495 2.01 2.97 -26.23
CA GLN A 495 1.52 1.92 -27.11
C GLN A 495 -0.01 1.93 -27.17
N ARG A 496 -0.61 1.52 -28.29
CA ARG A 496 -2.08 1.47 -28.49
C ARG A 496 -2.75 0.64 -27.41
N GLU A 497 -2.11 -0.43 -27.01
CA GLU A 497 -2.58 -1.35 -25.99
C GLU A 497 -2.63 -0.70 -24.61
N ALA A 498 -1.72 0.25 -24.34
CA ALA A 498 -1.66 0.98 -23.07
C ALA A 498 -2.62 2.19 -23.03
N PHE A 499 -3.23 2.61 -24.14
CA PHE A 499 -4.13 3.75 -24.16
C PHE A 499 -5.55 3.38 -23.75
N GLN A 500 -6.18 4.22 -22.92
CA GLN A 500 -7.61 4.08 -22.60
C GLN A 500 -8.44 5.11 -23.37
N PHE A 501 -8.20 6.40 -23.13
CA PHE A 501 -8.85 7.51 -23.82
C PHE A 501 -8.01 8.79 -23.64
N ALA A 502 -8.35 9.86 -24.35
CA ALA A 502 -7.81 11.19 -24.07
C ALA A 502 -8.92 12.21 -23.88
N ARG A 503 -8.58 13.38 -23.33
CA ARG A 503 -9.45 14.55 -23.28
C ARG A 503 -8.69 15.75 -23.80
N ARG A 504 -9.41 16.67 -24.45
CA ARG A 504 -8.86 18.00 -24.73
C ARG A 504 -8.80 18.79 -23.43
N ILE A 505 -7.79 19.66 -23.32
CA ILE A 505 -7.60 20.56 -22.18
C ILE A 505 -8.22 21.92 -22.49
#